data_AF-A0A6N7GCY9-F1
#
_entry.id   AF-A0A6N7GCY9-F1
#
_cell.length_a   1.000
_cell.length_b   1.000
_cell.length_c   1.000
_cell.angle_alpha   90.00
_cell.angle_beta   90.00
_cell.angle_gamma   90.00
#
_symmetry.space_group_name_H-M   'P 1'
#
loop_
_entity.id
_entity.type
_entity.pdbx_description
1 polymer ?
#
loop_
_entity_poly.entity_id
_entity_poly.type
_entity_poly.pdbx_seq_one_letter_code
_entity_poly.pdbx_strand_id
1 'polypeptide(L)'
;MQPNEISAVLNRPISQELLARDLTRLAYVAKDGTPRNVPIAFTWNGSEIVMCTSKNAPKLPSLRHNPTVALTIDTEVHPPKILLIRGRAELDYVDGIPDEYLQMNGTYEMTPEQRVHWETEIRSLYDGMVRIVVTPTWAKLIDFETTLPSAVEELARQRDERQRA
;
A
#
# COMPACT_ATOMS: atom_id res chain seq x y z
N MET A 1 5.50 1.53 17.27
CA MET A 1 6.44 2.41 16.55
C MET A 1 5.89 3.81 16.71
N GLN A 2 6.71 4.74 17.16
CA GLN A 2 6.31 6.13 17.32
C GLN A 2 6.13 6.79 15.95
N PRO A 3 5.27 7.81 15.81
CA PRO A 3 5.00 8.45 14.50
C PRO A 3 6.27 8.92 13.77
N ASN A 4 7.23 9.50 14.50
CA ASN A 4 8.51 9.94 13.94
C ASN A 4 9.36 8.79 13.38
N GLU A 5 9.36 7.62 14.01
CA GLU A 5 10.05 6.44 13.51
C GLU A 5 9.41 5.92 12.22
N ILE A 6 8.08 5.92 12.14
CA ILE A 6 7.33 5.52 10.94
C ILE A 6 7.67 6.47 9.80
N SER A 7 7.57 7.78 10.03
CA SER A 7 7.93 8.80 9.03
C SER A 7 9.39 8.66 8.58
N ALA A 8 10.31 8.35 9.49
CA ALA A 8 11.72 8.15 9.13
C ALA A 8 11.93 6.96 8.18
N VAL A 9 11.17 5.86 8.35
CA VAL A 9 11.21 4.73 7.40
C VAL A 9 10.59 5.13 6.06
N LEU A 10 9.38 5.71 6.07
CA LEU A 10 8.65 6.04 4.85
C LEU A 10 9.38 7.11 4.01
N ASN A 11 10.12 8.02 4.63
CA ASN A 11 10.88 9.07 3.95
C ASN A 11 12.25 8.62 3.40
N ARG A 12 12.63 7.35 3.55
CA ARG A 12 13.85 6.84 2.91
C ARG A 12 13.70 6.88 1.38
N PRO A 13 14.77 7.16 0.61
CA PRO A 13 14.71 7.22 -0.85
C PRO A 13 14.05 5.98 -1.47
N ILE A 14 14.47 4.78 -1.06
CA ILE A 14 13.90 3.51 -1.55
C ILE A 14 12.42 3.35 -1.14
N SER A 15 12.03 3.83 0.03
CA SER A 15 10.61 3.80 0.43
C SER A 15 9.76 4.73 -0.44
N GLN A 16 10.28 5.92 -0.78
CA GLN A 16 9.61 6.83 -1.71
C GLN A 16 9.51 6.25 -3.13
N GLU A 17 10.57 5.59 -3.62
CA GLU A 17 10.53 4.84 -4.89
C GLU A 17 9.43 3.76 -4.88
N LEU A 18 9.31 3.00 -3.79
CA LEU A 18 8.28 1.98 -3.66
C LEU A 18 6.88 2.60 -3.53
N LEU A 19 6.72 3.67 -2.75
CA LEU A 19 5.44 4.39 -2.59
C LEU A 19 4.96 5.07 -3.88
N ALA A 20 5.86 5.30 -4.84
CA ALA A 20 5.53 5.82 -6.17
C ALA A 20 5.12 4.75 -7.19
N ARG A 21 5.06 3.46 -6.80
CA ARG A 21 4.60 2.36 -7.66
C ARG A 21 3.08 2.27 -7.69
N ASP A 22 2.57 1.57 -8.70
CA ASP A 22 1.12 1.52 -8.94
C ASP A 22 0.37 0.54 -8.04
N LEU A 23 1.02 -0.57 -7.64
CA LEU A 23 0.34 -1.69 -6.99
C LEU A 23 0.91 -2.00 -5.60
N THR A 24 0.00 -2.20 -4.66
CA THR A 24 0.27 -2.78 -3.35
C THR A 24 -0.53 -4.07 -3.16
N ARG A 25 -0.09 -4.91 -2.22
CA ARG A 25 -0.78 -6.12 -1.82
C ARG A 25 -1.48 -5.82 -0.50
N LEU A 26 -2.80 -5.64 -0.56
CA LEU A 26 -3.64 -5.34 0.60
C LEU A 26 -4.07 -6.64 1.29
N ALA A 27 -3.56 -6.82 2.50
CA ALA A 27 -4.02 -7.84 3.42
C ALA A 27 -5.03 -7.28 4.42
N TYR A 28 -6.16 -7.96 4.57
CA TYR A 28 -7.22 -7.62 5.53
C TYR A 28 -7.90 -8.88 6.08
N VAL A 29 -8.56 -8.75 7.22
CA VAL A 29 -9.35 -9.84 7.83
C VAL A 29 -10.77 -9.74 7.33
N ALA A 30 -11.32 -10.80 6.72
CA ALA A 30 -12.74 -10.78 6.35
C ALA A 30 -13.64 -11.23 7.51
N LYS A 31 -14.95 -11.11 7.31
CA LYS A 31 -15.95 -11.31 8.38
C LYS A 31 -15.94 -12.70 9.03
N ASP A 32 -15.42 -13.72 8.35
CA ASP A 32 -15.26 -15.07 8.91
C ASP A 32 -13.94 -15.26 9.69
N GLY A 33 -13.16 -14.19 9.88
CA GLY A 33 -11.89 -14.19 10.59
C GLY A 33 -10.68 -14.63 9.77
N THR A 34 -10.85 -15.11 8.53
CA THR A 34 -9.73 -15.59 7.71
C THR A 34 -9.03 -14.44 6.95
N PRO A 35 -7.74 -14.57 6.56
CA PRO A 35 -7.03 -13.50 5.89
C PRO A 35 -7.34 -13.45 4.39
N ARG A 36 -7.51 -12.25 3.83
CA ARG A 36 -7.59 -11.98 2.40
C ARG A 36 -6.37 -11.18 2.00
N ASN A 37 -5.82 -11.45 0.82
CA ASN A 37 -4.74 -10.67 0.24
C ASN A 37 -5.07 -10.41 -1.22
N VAL A 38 -5.11 -9.13 -1.62
CA VAL A 38 -5.46 -8.74 -2.98
C VAL A 38 -4.50 -7.68 -3.51
N PRO A 39 -4.04 -7.79 -4.77
CA PRO A 39 -3.38 -6.67 -5.43
C PRO A 39 -4.41 -5.54 -5.64
N ILE A 40 -4.00 -4.30 -5.38
CA ILE A 40 -4.84 -3.13 -5.57
C ILE A 40 -3.98 -1.91 -5.92
N ALA A 41 -4.50 -1.08 -6.82
CA ALA A 41 -3.86 0.18 -7.16
C ALA A 41 -3.96 1.19 -6.00
N PHE A 42 -2.92 1.98 -5.79
CA PHE A 42 -2.86 2.94 -4.69
C PHE A 42 -2.17 4.24 -5.09
N THR A 43 -2.34 5.26 -4.26
CA THR A 43 -1.52 6.47 -4.27
C THR A 43 -0.99 6.75 -2.87
N TRP A 44 0.17 7.41 -2.80
CA TRP A 44 0.74 7.94 -1.56
C TRP A 44 0.59 9.47 -1.56
N ASN A 45 -0.11 10.01 -0.55
CA ASN A 45 -0.36 11.46 -0.46
C ASN A 45 0.66 12.22 0.40
N GLY A 46 1.73 11.55 0.86
CA GLY A 46 2.71 12.11 1.80
C GLY A 46 2.49 11.71 3.25
N SER A 47 1.31 11.19 3.61
CA SER A 47 0.99 10.75 4.97
C SER A 47 0.15 9.48 5.05
N GLU A 48 -0.69 9.23 4.03
CA GLU A 48 -1.64 8.13 3.97
C GLU A 48 -1.55 7.42 2.62
N ILE A 49 -1.94 6.16 2.64
CA ILE A 49 -2.05 5.33 1.44
C ILE A 49 -3.52 5.27 1.06
N VAL A 50 -3.84 5.74 -0.14
CA VAL A 50 -5.22 5.83 -0.61
C VAL A 50 -5.45 4.80 -1.71
N MET A 51 -6.48 3.98 -1.55
CA MET A 51 -6.96 3.06 -2.58
C MET A 51 -8.42 3.37 -2.88
N CYS A 52 -8.82 3.31 -4.14
CA CYS A 52 -10.20 3.59 -4.54
C CYS A 52 -10.89 2.30 -5.00
N THR A 53 -12.14 2.10 -4.60
CA THR A 53 -12.90 0.90 -4.94
C THR A 53 -14.38 1.21 -5.12
N SER A 54 -15.10 0.33 -5.81
CA SER A 54 -16.55 0.46 -5.99
C SER A 54 -17.31 0.27 -4.68
N LYS A 55 -18.46 0.95 -4.52
CA LYS A 55 -19.31 0.89 -3.32
C LYS A 55 -19.81 -0.52 -2.96
N ASN A 56 -19.82 -1.44 -3.92
CA ASN A 56 -20.23 -2.84 -3.73
C ASN A 56 -19.06 -3.81 -3.46
N ALA A 57 -17.83 -3.33 -3.28
CA ALA A 57 -16.67 -4.20 -3.11
C ALA A 57 -16.76 -5.06 -1.82
N PRO A 58 -16.47 -6.38 -1.89
CA PRO A 58 -16.66 -7.32 -0.76
C PRO A 58 -15.72 -7.05 0.43
N LYS A 59 -14.65 -6.28 0.21
CA LYS A 59 -13.74 -5.85 1.27
C LYS A 59 -14.36 -4.80 2.21
N LEU A 60 -15.33 -4.00 1.74
CA LEU A 60 -15.86 -2.88 2.53
C LEU A 60 -16.59 -3.32 3.82
N PRO A 61 -17.49 -4.33 3.82
CA PRO A 61 -18.08 -4.83 5.07
C PRO A 61 -17.04 -5.41 6.03
N SER A 62 -15.96 -5.98 5.50
CA SER A 62 -14.87 -6.55 6.28
C SER A 62 -14.04 -5.46 6.95
N LEU A 63 -13.65 -4.43 6.19
CA LEU A 63 -12.88 -3.29 6.70
C LEU A 63 -13.68 -2.45 7.71
N ARG A 64 -15.01 -2.36 7.56
CA ARG A 64 -15.87 -1.76 8.59
C ARG A 64 -15.86 -2.54 9.91
N HIS A 65 -15.83 -3.87 9.82
CA HIS A 65 -15.81 -4.74 11.00
C HIS A 65 -14.43 -4.75 11.67
N ASN A 66 -13.37 -4.81 10.87
CA ASN A 66 -11.99 -4.76 11.32
C ASN A 66 -11.16 -3.87 10.39
N PRO A 67 -10.81 -2.64 10.80
CA PRO A 67 -10.09 -1.69 9.97
C PRO A 67 -8.58 -1.94 9.95
N THR A 68 -8.06 -2.95 10.66
CA THR A 68 -6.63 -3.24 10.65
C THR A 68 -6.23 -3.91 9.34
N VAL A 69 -5.21 -3.35 8.70
CA VAL A 69 -4.69 -3.82 7.40
C VAL A 69 -3.17 -3.92 7.42
N ALA A 70 -2.65 -4.75 6.51
CA ALA A 70 -1.24 -4.74 6.16
C ALA A 70 -1.08 -4.57 4.65
N LEU A 71 0.00 -3.91 4.25
CA LEU A 71 0.33 -3.58 2.88
C LEU A 71 1.76 -4.01 2.60
N THR A 72 1.99 -4.61 1.43
CA THR A 72 3.32 -4.87 0.90
C THR A 72 3.48 -4.19 -0.44
N ILE A 73 4.57 -3.44 -0.59
CA ILE A 73 5.01 -2.88 -1.86
C ILE A 73 6.43 -3.36 -2.10
N ASP A 74 6.62 -4.11 -3.19
CA ASP A 74 7.87 -4.81 -3.45
C ASP A 74 8.23 -4.82 -4.94
N THR A 75 9.49 -5.17 -5.19
CA THR A 75 10.06 -5.40 -6.52
C THR A 75 10.58 -6.84 -6.62
N GLU A 76 10.42 -7.45 -7.78
CA GLU A 76 10.85 -8.83 -8.02
C GLU A 76 12.35 -8.94 -8.41
N VAL A 77 13.02 -7.84 -8.75
CA VAL A 77 14.44 -7.79 -9.13
C VAL A 77 15.34 -7.99 -7.92
N HIS A 78 16.43 -8.76 -8.06
CA HIS A 78 17.34 -9.08 -6.95
C HIS A 78 18.49 -8.06 -6.79
N PRO A 79 18.81 -7.58 -5.58
CA PRO A 79 18.08 -7.83 -4.33
C PRO A 79 16.72 -7.11 -4.31
N PRO A 80 15.66 -7.77 -3.79
CA PRO A 80 14.34 -7.17 -3.78
C PRO A 80 14.27 -6.04 -2.76
N LYS A 81 13.64 -4.94 -3.16
CA LYS A 81 13.24 -3.84 -2.28
C LYS A 81 11.84 -4.15 -1.77
N ILE A 82 11.63 -4.12 -0.45
CA ILE A 82 10.37 -4.49 0.19
C ILE A 82 10.00 -3.44 1.23
N LEU A 83 8.84 -2.81 1.05
CA LEU A 83 8.23 -1.93 2.03
C LEU A 83 7.00 -2.62 2.62
N LEU A 84 7.07 -2.88 3.92
CA LEU A 84 6.00 -3.47 4.71
C LEU A 84 5.35 -2.37 5.53
N ILE A 85 4.02 -2.26 5.46
CA ILE A 85 3.26 -1.26 6.21
C ILE A 85 2.11 -1.95 6.92
N ARG A 86 1.83 -1.53 8.15
CA ARG A 86 0.58 -1.86 8.85
C ARG A 86 -0.14 -0.57 9.15
N GLY A 87 -1.46 -0.59 9.11
CA GLY A 87 -2.24 0.62 9.29
C GLY A 87 -3.67 0.35 9.72
N ARG A 88 -4.37 1.46 9.93
CA ARG A 88 -5.81 1.47 10.14
C ARG A 88 -6.45 2.10 8.90
N ALA A 89 -7.40 1.38 8.31
CA ALA A 89 -8.18 1.83 7.18
C ALA A 89 -9.42 2.61 7.64
N GLU A 90 -9.62 3.78 7.06
CA GLU A 90 -10.87 4.53 7.08
C GLU A 90 -11.55 4.42 5.72
N LEU A 91 -12.87 4.34 5.73
CA LEU A 91 -13.68 4.22 4.52
C LEU A 91 -14.41 5.53 4.29
N ASP A 92 -13.95 6.27 3.30
CA ASP A 92 -14.53 7.54 2.92
C ASP A 92 -15.33 7.40 1.63
N TYR A 93 -16.63 7.64 1.72
CA TYR A 93 -17.57 7.47 0.61
C TYR A 93 -17.69 8.80 -0.14
N VAL A 94 -17.41 8.77 -1.43
CA VAL A 94 -17.41 9.96 -2.29
C VAL A 94 -18.39 9.79 -3.44
N ASP A 95 -19.03 10.89 -3.82
CA ASP A 95 -19.83 10.96 -5.03
C ASP A 95 -18.91 11.07 -6.25
N GLY A 96 -19.24 10.34 -7.32
CA GLY A 96 -18.41 10.26 -8.52
C GLY A 96 -17.04 9.60 -8.31
N ILE A 97 -16.12 9.92 -9.22
CA ILE A 97 -14.78 9.31 -9.28
C ILE A 97 -13.79 10.25 -8.59
N PRO A 98 -13.10 9.80 -7.53
CA PRO A 98 -12.08 10.60 -6.86
C PRO A 98 -10.84 10.79 -7.74
N ASP A 99 -10.15 11.92 -7.57
CA ASP A 99 -8.93 12.25 -8.33
C ASP A 99 -7.84 11.19 -8.14
N GLU A 100 -7.73 10.60 -6.95
CA GLU A 100 -6.78 9.53 -6.64
C GLU A 100 -7.00 8.30 -7.54
N TYR A 101 -8.25 7.99 -7.92
CA TYR A 101 -8.54 6.91 -8.86
C TYR A 101 -8.02 7.24 -10.26
N LEU A 102 -8.11 8.49 -10.70
CA LEU A 102 -7.58 8.89 -12.01
C LEU A 102 -6.05 8.95 -12.02
N GLN A 103 -5.44 9.32 -10.88
CA GLN A 103 -4.00 9.35 -10.67
C GLN A 103 -3.36 7.95 -10.70
N MET A 104 -3.92 6.98 -9.95
CA MET A 104 -3.36 5.62 -9.88
C MET A 104 -3.44 4.85 -11.21
N ASN A 105 -4.29 5.28 -12.14
CA ASN A 105 -4.38 4.75 -13.50
C ASN A 105 -3.55 5.57 -14.51
N GLY A 106 -2.72 6.51 -14.05
CA GLY A 106 -1.93 7.40 -14.90
C GLY A 106 -0.77 6.69 -15.64
N THR A 107 -0.35 5.52 -15.18
CA THR A 107 0.70 4.70 -15.83
C THR A 107 0.16 3.84 -16.97
N TYR A 108 -1.14 3.83 -17.20
CA TYR A 108 -1.73 3.11 -18.33
C TYR A 108 -1.28 3.78 -19.63
N GLU A 109 -0.59 3.02 -20.47
CA GLU A 109 -0.22 3.47 -21.81
C GLU A 109 -1.49 3.60 -22.66
N MET A 110 -2.01 4.83 -22.78
CA MET A 110 -3.20 5.18 -23.54
C MET A 110 -2.92 6.38 -24.44
N THR A 111 -3.42 6.37 -25.67
CA THR A 111 -3.49 7.59 -26.48
C THR A 111 -4.49 8.58 -25.84
N PRO A 112 -4.42 9.88 -26.17
CA PRO A 112 -5.40 10.85 -25.68
C PRO A 112 -6.86 10.45 -25.95
N GLU A 113 -7.14 9.86 -27.12
CA GLU A 113 -8.48 9.39 -27.50
C GLU A 113 -8.92 8.19 -26.66
N GLN A 114 -8.01 7.23 -26.42
CA GLN A 114 -8.27 6.09 -25.55
C GLN A 114 -8.55 6.54 -24.12
N ARG A 115 -7.83 7.55 -23.63
CA ARG A 115 -8.03 8.10 -22.29
C ARG A 115 -9.42 8.71 -22.14
N VAL A 116 -9.86 9.51 -23.11
CA VAL A 116 -11.21 10.12 -23.10
C VAL A 116 -12.31 9.04 -23.12
N HIS A 117 -12.15 8.02 -23.95
CA HIS A 117 -13.11 6.91 -24.00
C HIS A 117 -13.14 6.14 -22.68
N TRP A 118 -11.97 5.78 -22.14
CA TRP A 118 -11.85 5.12 -20.85
C TRP A 118 -12.51 5.92 -19.72
N GLU A 119 -12.26 7.23 -19.62
CA GLU A 119 -12.89 8.07 -18.61
C GLU A 119 -14.42 8.12 -18.76
N THR A 120 -14.92 8.10 -19.99
CA THR A 120 -16.37 8.03 -20.27
C THR A 120 -16.98 6.73 -19.75
N GLU A 121 -16.32 5.59 -20.01
CA GLU A 121 -16.78 4.27 -19.52
C GLU A 121 -16.69 4.16 -17.99
N ILE A 122 -15.65 4.69 -17.36
CA ILE A 122 -15.56 4.70 -15.89
C ILE A 122 -16.68 5.57 -15.30
N ARG A 123 -16.97 6.72 -15.90
CA ARG A 123 -18.07 7.61 -15.48
C ARG A 123 -19.45 7.02 -15.71
N SER A 124 -19.63 6.14 -16.70
CA SER A 124 -20.90 5.44 -16.93
C SER A 124 -21.12 4.30 -15.91
N LEU A 125 -20.04 3.71 -15.40
CA LEU A 125 -20.09 2.57 -14.48
C LEU A 125 -20.26 2.97 -13.00
N TYR A 126 -19.64 4.08 -12.57
CA TYR A 126 -19.56 4.45 -11.15
C TYR A 126 -20.32 5.73 -10.83
N ASP A 127 -21.40 5.62 -10.05
CA ASP A 127 -22.10 6.76 -9.44
C ASP A 127 -21.34 7.36 -8.23
N GLY A 128 -20.33 6.64 -7.76
CA GLY A 128 -19.45 7.03 -6.67
C GLY A 128 -18.54 5.89 -6.26
N MET A 129 -17.57 6.21 -5.43
CA MET A 129 -16.55 5.26 -4.97
C MET A 129 -16.35 5.35 -3.47
N VAL A 130 -15.55 4.42 -2.95
CA VAL A 130 -15.04 4.46 -1.59
C VAL A 130 -13.52 4.58 -1.64
N ARG A 131 -13.00 5.62 -1.00
CA ARG A 131 -11.58 5.77 -0.68
C ARG A 131 -11.29 4.97 0.59
N ILE A 132 -10.40 4.01 0.48
CA ILE A 132 -9.83 3.28 1.60
C ILE A 132 -8.54 4.03 1.97
N VAL A 133 -8.63 4.85 3.00
CA VAL A 133 -7.53 5.71 3.47
C VAL A 133 -6.82 5.00 4.61
N VAL A 134 -5.56 4.62 4.39
CA VAL A 134 -4.78 3.88 5.39
C VAL A 134 -3.79 4.82 6.04
N THR A 135 -3.98 5.05 7.35
CA THR A 135 -2.99 5.71 8.20
C THR A 135 -1.96 4.68 8.68
N PRO A 136 -0.67 4.84 8.35
CA PRO A 136 0.38 3.93 8.81
C PRO A 136 0.53 3.96 10.34
N THR A 137 0.63 2.78 10.95
CA THR A 137 0.87 2.58 12.40
C THR A 137 2.19 1.85 12.67
N TRP A 138 2.79 1.31 11.61
CA TRP A 138 4.09 0.65 11.63
C TRP A 138 4.60 0.54 10.18
N ALA A 139 5.91 0.66 9.99
CA ALA A 139 6.54 0.47 8.69
C ALA A 139 7.90 -0.22 8.85
N LYS A 140 8.30 -0.98 7.83
CA LYS A 140 9.66 -1.51 7.69
C LYS A 140 10.08 -1.55 6.23
N LEU A 141 11.27 -1.01 5.96
CA LEU A 141 11.99 -1.21 4.71
C LEU A 141 12.96 -2.38 4.86
N ILE A 142 13.08 -3.18 3.79
CA ILE A 142 14.12 -4.20 3.61
C ILE A 142 14.69 -3.98 2.21
N ASP A 143 15.98 -3.70 2.11
CA ASP A 143 16.70 -3.46 0.86
C ASP A 143 17.97 -4.31 0.72
N PHE A 144 18.33 -5.10 1.75
CA PHE A 144 19.53 -5.95 1.83
C PHE A 144 20.87 -5.20 1.74
N GLU A 145 20.84 -3.86 1.70
CA GLU A 145 22.04 -3.02 1.70
C GLU A 145 22.14 -2.24 3.02
N THR A 146 21.07 -1.54 3.39
CA THR A 146 21.01 -0.69 4.59
C THR A 146 20.09 -1.26 5.67
N THR A 147 19.19 -2.18 5.28
CA THR A 147 18.19 -2.81 6.14
C THR A 147 18.03 -4.27 5.78
N LEU A 148 17.88 -5.12 6.79
CA LEU A 148 17.74 -6.55 6.62
C LEU A 148 16.43 -7.05 7.26
N PRO A 149 15.95 -8.25 6.91
CA PRO A 149 14.95 -8.92 7.72
C PRO A 149 15.42 -9.02 9.18
N SER A 150 14.56 -8.77 10.17
CA SER A 150 15.03 -8.64 11.57
C SER A 150 15.66 -9.91 12.12
N ALA A 151 15.20 -11.08 11.65
CA ALA A 151 15.83 -12.35 11.98
C ALA A 151 17.27 -12.44 11.43
N VAL A 152 17.55 -11.85 10.27
CA VAL A 152 18.89 -11.83 9.67
C VAL A 152 19.79 -10.80 10.38
N GLU A 153 19.26 -9.62 10.75
CA GLU A 153 19.97 -8.62 11.58
C GLU A 153 20.44 -9.24 12.89
N GLU A 154 19.56 -10.00 13.55
CA GLU A 154 19.85 -10.70 14.79
C GLU A 154 20.98 -11.72 14.61
N LEU A 155 20.89 -12.57 13.58
CA LEU A 155 21.92 -13.57 13.30
C LEU A 155 23.28 -12.95 12.94
N ALA A 156 23.28 -11.83 12.20
CA ALA A 156 24.50 -11.10 11.87
C ALA A 156 25.16 -10.56 13.15
N ARG A 157 24.39 -9.95 14.05
CA ARG A 157 24.90 -9.45 15.34
C ARG A 157 25.50 -10.58 16.19
N GLN A 158 24.80 -11.72 16.31
CA GLN A 158 25.30 -12.88 17.06
C GLN A 158 26.59 -13.45 16.46
N ARG A 159 26.73 -13.46 15.12
CA ARG A 159 27.98 -13.88 14.47
C ARG A 159 29.12 -12.94 14.83
N ASP A 160 28.90 -11.64 14.75
CA ASP A 160 29.93 -10.62 15.01
C ASP A 160 30.35 -10.64 16.49
N GLU A 161 29.43 -10.88 17.43
CA GLU A 161 29.72 -11.09 18.85
C GLU A 161 30.61 -12.32 19.07
N ARG A 162 30.32 -13.45 18.41
CA ARG A 162 31.15 -14.66 18.49
C ARG A 162 32.56 -14.49 17.91
N GLN A 163 32.74 -13.63 16.91
CA GLN A 163 34.05 -13.39 16.30
C GLN A 163 34.93 -12.43 17.11
N ARG A 164 34.34 -11.66 18.03
CA ARG A 164 35.05 -10.72 18.92
C ARG A 164 35.43 -11.34 20.27
N ALA A 165 34.84 -12.49 20.61
CA ALA A 165 35.15 -13.26 21.82
C ALA A 165 36.37 -14.15 21.60
#